data_AF-M7UEF7-F1
#
_entry.id   AF-M7UEF7-F1
#
_cell.length_a   1.000
_cell.length_b   1.000
_cell.length_c   1.000
_cell.angle_alpha   90.00
_cell.angle_beta   90.00
_cell.angle_gamma   90.00
#
_symmetry.space_group_name_H-M   'P 1'
#
loop_
_entity.id
_entity.type
_entity.pdbx_description
1 polymer ?
#
loop_
_entity_poly.entity_id
_entity_poly.type
_entity_poly.pdbx_seq_one_letter_code
_entity_poly.pdbx_strand_id
1 'polypeptide(L)'
;MQWGCKLADEKGLEAFVESTDDGRELYKAHGFVIVRSFFLEVPLATKGDEEEFAKLKEAIAPEPYRVWLMWRPKGGKFEEGKTVYSWED
;
A
#
# COMPACT_ATOMS: atom_id res chain seq x y z
N MET A 1 -12.56 2.87 -0.56
CA MET A 1 -11.85 2.93 -1.86
C MET A 1 -12.54 3.80 -2.91
N GLN A 2 -13.85 3.69 -3.11
CA GLN A 2 -14.57 4.41 -4.18
C GLN A 2 -14.33 5.93 -4.22
N TRP A 3 -14.41 6.63 -3.08
CA TRP A 3 -14.21 8.09 -3.04
C TRP A 3 -12.84 8.53 -3.56
N GLY A 4 -11.76 7.90 -3.07
CA GLY A 4 -10.40 8.26 -3.48
C GLY A 4 -10.11 7.92 -4.94
N CYS A 5 -10.57 6.76 -5.42
CA CYS A 5 -10.42 6.38 -6.84
C CYS A 5 -11.15 7.36 -7.77
N LYS A 6 -12.40 7.73 -7.42
CA LYS A 6 -13.18 8.70 -8.19
C LYS A 6 -12.47 10.06 -8.27
N LEU A 7 -11.96 10.55 -7.14
CA LEU A 7 -11.23 11.83 -7.11
C LEU A 7 -9.95 11.79 -7.95
N ALA A 8 -9.21 10.68 -7.93
CA ALA A 8 -8.02 10.51 -8.77
C ALA A 8 -8.39 10.50 -10.26
N ASP A 9 -9.45 9.77 -10.62
CA ASP A 9 -9.95 9.70 -12.00
C ASP A 9 -10.42 11.07 -12.51
N GLU A 10 -11.17 11.83 -11.71
CA GLU A 10 -11.63 13.19 -12.05
C GLU A 10 -10.47 14.18 -12.25
N LYS A 11 -9.33 13.94 -11.59
CA LYS A 11 -8.13 14.78 -11.71
C LYS A 11 -7.13 14.26 -12.75
N GLY A 12 -7.41 13.13 -13.41
CA GLY A 12 -6.48 12.49 -14.34
C GLY A 12 -5.18 12.04 -13.67
N LEU A 13 -5.24 11.68 -12.38
CA LEU A 13 -4.10 11.25 -11.58
C LEU A 13 -4.01 9.73 -11.51
N GLU A 14 -2.77 9.25 -11.45
CA GLU A 14 -2.48 7.92 -10.96
C GLU A 14 -2.53 7.88 -9.44
N ALA A 15 -2.53 6.68 -8.85
CA ALA A 15 -2.51 6.51 -7.41
C ALA A 15 -1.52 5.43 -6.97
N PHE A 16 -0.86 5.68 -5.85
CA PHE A 16 -0.03 4.70 -5.16
C PHE A 16 -0.60 4.42 -3.77
N VAL A 17 -0.44 3.20 -3.31
CA VAL A 17 -0.79 2.81 -1.94
C VAL A 17 0.17 1.75 -1.43
N GLU A 18 0.42 1.79 -0.14
CA GLU A 18 1.07 0.73 0.60
C GLU A 18 0.01 -0.11 1.30
N SER A 19 0.02 -1.43 1.06
CA SER A 19 -0.95 -2.35 1.64
C SER A 19 -0.24 -3.43 2.45
N THR A 20 -0.82 -3.83 3.57
CA THR A 20 -0.50 -5.11 4.21
C THR A 20 -1.08 -6.27 3.40
N ASP A 21 -0.76 -7.50 3.80
CA ASP A 21 -1.35 -8.72 3.21
C ASP A 21 -2.89 -8.69 3.26
N ASP A 22 -3.46 -8.22 4.37
CA ASP A 22 -4.92 -8.17 4.60
C ASP A 22 -5.64 -7.20 3.65
N GLY A 23 -5.02 -6.06 3.37
CA GLY A 23 -5.63 -5.01 2.53
C GLY A 23 -5.46 -5.24 1.03
N ARG A 24 -4.52 -6.09 0.61
CA ARG A 24 -4.01 -6.09 -0.77
C ARG A 24 -5.08 -6.43 -1.78
N GLU A 25 -5.93 -7.41 -1.47
CA GLU A 25 -6.98 -7.87 -2.38
C GLU A 25 -8.08 -6.82 -2.56
N LEU A 26 -8.34 -5.97 -1.56
CA LEU A 26 -9.26 -4.84 -1.69
C LEU A 26 -8.75 -3.83 -2.72
N TYR A 27 -7.46 -3.53 -2.71
CA TYR A 27 -6.86 -2.60 -3.68
C TYR A 27 -6.84 -3.20 -5.09
N LYS A 28 -6.52 -4.48 -5.24
CA LYS A 28 -6.62 -5.17 -6.54
C LYS A 28 -8.01 -5.08 -7.14
N ALA A 29 -9.05 -5.28 -6.33
CA ALA A 29 -10.44 -5.15 -6.76
C ALA A 29 -10.81 -3.73 -7.28
N HIS A 30 -9.99 -2.72 -7.00
CA HIS A 30 -10.16 -1.34 -7.45
C HIS A 30 -9.15 -0.91 -8.54
N GLY A 31 -8.49 -1.88 -9.18
CA GLY A 31 -7.61 -1.64 -10.34
C GLY A 31 -6.16 -1.32 -9.99
N PHE A 32 -5.74 -1.55 -8.75
CA PHE A 32 -4.34 -1.47 -8.37
C PHE A 32 -3.60 -2.76 -8.73
N VAL A 33 -2.37 -2.63 -9.19
CA VAL A 33 -1.43 -3.73 -9.44
C VAL A 33 -0.24 -3.65 -8.51
N ILE A 34 0.39 -4.78 -8.24
CA ILE A 34 1.57 -4.85 -7.37
C ILE A 34 2.78 -4.35 -8.16
N VAL A 35 3.51 -3.40 -7.59
CA VAL A 35 4.79 -2.92 -8.13
C VAL A 35 5.95 -3.69 -7.51
N ARG A 36 5.99 -3.76 -6.18
CA ARG A 36 6.99 -4.50 -5.41
C ARG A 36 6.50 -4.76 -3.98
N SER A 37 7.22 -5.61 -3.26
CA SER A 37 7.05 -5.79 -1.83
C SER A 37 8.33 -5.46 -1.07
N PHE A 38 8.18 -5.04 0.18
CA PHE A 38 9.28 -4.87 1.14
C PHE A 38 8.77 -5.15 2.55
N PHE A 39 9.67 -5.26 3.51
CA PHE A 39 9.32 -5.44 4.92
C PHE A 39 9.52 -4.13 5.68
N LEU A 40 8.55 -3.77 6.53
CA LEU A 40 8.65 -2.66 7.46
C LEU A 40 8.77 -3.17 8.88
N GLU A 41 9.80 -2.68 9.55
CA GLU A 41 9.97 -2.83 10.99
C GLU A 41 9.08 -1.81 11.72
N VAL A 42 8.60 -2.20 12.89
CA VAL A 42 7.96 -1.26 13.81
C VAL A 42 9.02 -0.27 14.31
N PRO A 43 8.73 1.05 14.33
CA PRO A 43 9.67 2.05 14.81
C PRO A 43 10.07 1.82 16.27
N LEU A 44 11.19 2.41 16.68
CA LEU A 44 11.62 2.35 18.08
C LEU A 44 10.60 3.03 19.00
N ALA A 45 10.47 2.50 20.21
CA ALA A 45 9.63 3.10 21.24
C ALA A 45 10.10 4.53 21.56
N THR A 46 9.13 5.39 21.88
CA THR A 46 9.43 6.68 22.51
C THR A 46 10.07 6.43 23.87
N LYS A 47 11.04 7.26 24.24
CA LYS A 47 11.72 7.14 25.53
C LYS A 47 10.73 7.23 26.69
N GLY A 48 10.73 6.22 27.56
CA GLY A 48 9.82 6.10 28.70
C GLY A 48 8.65 5.14 28.50
N ASP A 49 8.36 4.73 27.27
CA ASP A 49 7.24 3.84 26.92
C ASP A 49 7.71 2.43 26.50
N GLU A 50 8.99 2.09 26.72
CA GLU A 50 9.62 0.92 26.10
C GLU A 50 8.92 -0.40 26.46
N GLU A 51 8.47 -0.56 27.70
CA GLU A 51 7.83 -1.80 28.16
C GLU A 51 6.43 -1.97 27.58
N GLU A 52 5.62 -0.91 27.56
CA GLU A 52 4.27 -0.94 26.98
C GLU A 52 4.33 -1.15 25.47
N PHE A 53 5.25 -0.44 24.81
CA PHE A 53 5.46 -0.58 23.38
C PHE A 53 5.96 -1.97 22.99
N ALA A 54 6.82 -2.60 23.79
CA ALA A 54 7.27 -3.97 23.56
C ALA A 54 6.11 -4.98 23.61
N LYS A 55 5.21 -4.85 24.61
CA LYS A 55 4.01 -5.70 24.72
C LYS A 55 3.06 -5.50 23.53
N LEU A 56 2.87 -4.25 23.10
CA LEU A 56 2.03 -3.93 21.94
C LEU A 56 2.64 -4.48 20.64
N LYS A 57 3.96 -4.34 20.46
CA LYS A 57 4.68 -4.90 19.32
C LYS A 57 4.51 -6.41 19.28
N GLU A 58 4.73 -7.11 20.39
CA GLU A 58 4.55 -8.56 20.46
C GLU A 58 3.12 -9.00 20.12
N ALA A 59 2.11 -8.26 20.60
CA ALA A 59 0.72 -8.61 20.39
C ALA A 59 0.21 -8.34 18.97
N ILE A 60 0.70 -7.29 18.31
CA ILE A 60 0.13 -6.80 17.04
C ILE A 60 1.09 -7.01 15.86
N ALA A 61 2.39 -6.89 16.09
CA ALA A 61 3.44 -6.85 15.07
C ALA A 61 4.67 -7.68 15.49
N PRO A 62 4.52 -8.98 15.82
CA PRO A 62 5.61 -9.80 16.32
C PRO A 62 6.73 -9.97 15.28
N GLU A 63 6.37 -9.93 14.00
CA GLU A 63 7.27 -10.01 12.86
C GLU A 63 7.17 -8.74 12.00
N PRO A 64 8.20 -8.42 11.20
CA PRO A 64 8.15 -7.29 10.28
C PRO A 64 6.97 -7.40 9.31
N TYR A 65 6.27 -6.30 9.08
CA TYR A 65 5.13 -6.30 8.18
C TYR A 65 5.59 -6.39 6.74
N ARG A 66 5.04 -7.37 6.00
CA ARG A 66 5.12 -7.34 4.55
C ARG A 66 4.20 -6.24 4.03
N VAL A 67 4.80 -5.30 3.31
CA VAL A 67 4.11 -4.21 2.64
C VAL A 67 4.21 -4.40 1.13
N TRP A 68 3.08 -4.21 0.47
CA TRP A 68 2.93 -4.22 -0.97
C TRP A 68 2.81 -2.77 -1.44
N LEU A 69 3.81 -2.28 -2.17
CA LEU A 69 3.65 -1.06 -2.94
C LEU A 69 2.80 -1.40 -4.16
N MET A 70 1.66 -0.75 -4.26
CA MET A 70 0.70 -0.96 -5.33
C MET A 70 0.44 0.34 -6.08
N TRP A 71 0.15 0.21 -7.36
CA TRP A 71 -0.06 1.32 -8.27
C TRP A 71 -1.34 1.14 -9.05
N ARG A 72 -2.07 2.23 -9.27
CA ARG A 72 -3.25 2.29 -10.14
C ARG A 72 -3.01 3.35 -11.20
N PRO A 73 -3.10 3.00 -12.50
CA PRO A 73 -2.88 3.96 -13.59
C PRO A 73 -3.98 5.03 -13.61
N LYS A 74 -3.69 6.12 -14.34
CA LYS A 74 -4.69 7.15 -14.68
C LYS A 74 -5.92 6.50 -15.33
N GLY A 75 -7.12 6.86 -14.88
CA GLY A 75 -8.36 6.26 -15.37
C GLY A 75 -8.64 4.84 -14.83
N GLY A 76 -7.74 4.29 -14.02
CA GLY A 76 -8.07 3.24 -13.07
C GLY A 76 -8.07 1.81 -13.54
N LYS A 77 -7.68 1.55 -14.78
CA LYS A 77 -7.59 0.19 -15.32
C LYS A 77 -6.18 -0.06 -15.83
N PHE A 78 -5.54 -1.05 -15.22
CA PHE A 78 -4.35 -1.65 -15.78
C PHE A 78 -4.77 -2.75 -16.76
N GLU A 79 -4.29 -2.66 -17.99
CA GLU A 79 -4.44 -3.70 -19.00
C GLU A 79 -3.03 -4.16 -19.41
N GLU A 80 -2.71 -5.43 -19.15
CA GLU A 80 -1.40 -6.00 -19.45
C GLU A 80 -1.07 -5.85 -20.95
N GLY A 81 0.14 -5.38 -21.25
CA GLY A 81 0.60 -5.13 -22.62
C GLY A 81 0.04 -3.88 -23.29
N LYS A 82 -0.88 -3.15 -22.65
CA LYS A 82 -1.42 -1.86 -23.16
C LYS A 82 -1.10 -0.70 -22.25
N THR A 83 -1.23 -0.90 -20.94
CA THR A 83 -0.91 0.11 -19.94
C THR A 83 0.60 0.08 -19.70
N VAL A 84 1.26 1.20 -19.94
CA VAL A 84 2.67 1.40 -19.60
C VAL A 84 2.75 1.95 -18.17
N TYR A 85 3.74 1.49 -17.41
CA TYR A 85 4.00 2.04 -16.09
C TYR A 85 4.50 3.49 -16.22
N SER A 86 4.03 4.39 -15.36
CA SER A 86 4.33 5.82 -15.46
C SER A 86 5.83 6.18 -15.35
N TRP A 87 6.68 5.24 -14.95
CA TRP A 87 8.13 5.40 -14.86
C TRP A 87 8.90 4.73 -16.00
N GLU A 88 8.20 4.10 -16.96
CA GLU A 88 8.76 3.50 -18.17
C GLU A 88 8.51 4.36 -19.43
N ASP A 89 7.66 5.39 -19.31
CA ASP A 89 7.47 6.48 -20.28
C ASP A 89 8.40 7.67 -19.98
#